data_AF-A0A7C4H635-F1
#
_entry.id   AF-A0A7C4H635-F1
#
_cell.length_a   1.000
_cell.length_b   1.000
_cell.length_c   1.000
_cell.angle_alpha   90.00
_cell.angle_beta   90.00
_cell.angle_gamma   90.00
#
_symmetry.space_group_name_H-M   'P 1'
#
loop_
_entity.id
_entity.type
_entity.pdbx_description
1 polymer ?
#
loop_
_entity_poly.entity_id
_entity_poly.type
_entity_poly.pdbx_seq_one_letter_code
_entity_poly.pdbx_strand_id
1 'polypeptide(L)'
;MPKKSLRKIIEDAMKNIDEIVIDPKLKEELKDCFRNDNEVVIYSNNLVDISEPIYKLLRTNIRYRKLKVIKIKAMKLEGSILKIVNRFLIEGPGIGQELEIYGKINGLKIIRFGEEL
;
A
#
# COMPACT_ATOMS: atom_id res chain seq x y z
N MET A 1 26.54 11.07 15.06
CA MET A 1 26.33 10.30 13.81
C MET A 1 25.64 11.20 12.80
N PRO A 2 26.07 11.26 11.52
CA PRO A 2 25.43 12.08 10.51
C PRO A 2 24.01 11.57 10.22
N LYS A 3 23.01 12.47 10.26
CA LYS A 3 21.62 12.15 9.93
C LYS A 3 21.54 11.71 8.46
N LYS A 4 21.19 10.44 8.19
CA LYS A 4 20.86 10.00 6.84
C LYS A 4 19.61 10.74 6.38
N SER A 5 19.63 11.32 5.18
CA SER A 5 18.44 11.91 4.55
C SER A 5 17.38 10.84 4.28
N LEU A 6 16.09 11.18 4.34
CA LEU A 6 14.96 10.29 4.04
C LEU A 6 15.15 9.48 2.74
N ARG A 7 15.56 10.16 1.67
CA ARG A 7 15.85 9.53 0.38
C ARG A 7 16.86 8.39 0.49
N LYS A 8 17.93 8.57 1.27
CA LYS A 8 18.96 7.57 1.50
C LYS A 8 18.46 6.39 2.34
N ILE A 9 17.57 6.63 3.30
CA ILE A 9 16.93 5.56 4.09
C ILE A 9 16.07 4.68 3.17
N ILE A 10 15.30 5.30 2.28
CA ILE A 10 14.46 4.59 1.30
C ILE A 10 15.33 3.84 0.28
N GLU A 11 16.35 4.49 -0.29
CA GLU A 11 17.27 3.86 -1.24
C GLU A 11 18.07 2.71 -0.62
N ASP A 12 18.52 2.86 0.64
CA ASP A 12 19.20 1.79 1.38
C ASP A 12 18.22 0.61 1.59
N ALA A 13 16.94 0.87 1.90
CA ALA A 13 15.92 -0.17 2.12
C ALA A 13 15.54 -0.91 0.85
N MET A 14 15.52 -0.20 -0.29
CA MET A 14 15.30 -0.82 -1.59
C MET A 14 16.50 -1.63 -2.07
N LYS A 15 17.72 -1.33 -1.59
CA LYS A 15 18.98 -1.96 -2.03
C LYS A 15 19.47 -3.08 -1.12
N ASN A 16 19.16 -3.07 0.17
CA ASN A 16 19.69 -4.02 1.14
C ASN A 16 18.59 -4.58 2.03
N ILE A 17 18.57 -5.92 2.11
CA ILE A 17 17.94 -6.84 3.10
C ILE A 17 16.64 -6.30 3.69
N ASP A 18 15.55 -7.00 3.37
CA ASP A 18 14.11 -6.90 3.72
C ASP A 18 13.63 -5.98 4.87
N GLU A 19 14.48 -5.57 5.80
CA GLU A 19 14.19 -4.83 7.02
C GLU A 19 15.25 -3.75 7.34
N ILE A 20 14.84 -2.48 7.42
CA ILE A 20 15.68 -1.38 7.94
C ILE A 20 15.12 -0.85 9.26
N VAL A 21 15.97 -0.81 10.29
CA VAL A 21 15.62 -0.18 11.57
C VAL A 21 15.75 1.34 11.45
N ILE A 22 14.66 2.05 11.71
CA ILE A 22 14.58 3.52 11.71
C ILE A 22 14.53 4.10 13.13
N ASP A 23 15.01 5.33 13.28
CA ASP A 23 14.98 6.07 14.54
C ASP A 23 13.51 6.27 15.00
N PRO A 24 13.17 5.97 16.27
CA PRO A 24 11.83 6.18 16.82
C PRO A 24 11.30 7.62 16.66
N LYS A 25 12.15 8.65 16.64
CA LYS A 25 11.72 10.04 16.42
C LYS A 25 11.29 10.30 14.98
N LEU A 26 11.96 9.65 14.02
CA LEU A 26 11.59 9.73 12.60
C LEU A 26 10.36 8.89 12.27
N LYS A 27 10.03 7.90 13.10
CA LYS A 27 8.89 7.00 12.89
C LYS A 27 7.56 7.75 12.70
N GLU A 28 7.25 8.68 13.59
CA GLU A 28 5.98 9.42 13.52
C GLU A 28 5.94 10.34 12.30
N GLU A 29 7.05 10.99 11.96
CA GLU A 29 7.18 11.84 10.76
C GLU A 29 6.99 11.03 9.46
N LEU A 30 7.30 9.74 9.49
CA LEU A 30 7.27 8.86 8.32
C LEU A 30 6.01 8.03 8.18
N LYS A 31 5.16 7.99 9.19
CA LYS A 31 3.96 7.14 9.23
C LYS A 31 3.00 7.41 8.05
N ASP A 32 2.92 8.66 7.59
CA ASP A 32 2.08 9.06 6.47
C ASP A 32 2.73 8.83 5.10
N CYS A 33 4.04 8.56 5.06
CA CYS A 33 4.80 8.34 3.83
C CYS A 33 4.77 6.88 3.34
N PHE A 34 4.32 5.94 4.19
CA PHE A 34 4.41 4.50 3.93
C PHE A 34 3.05 3.82 3.90
N ARG A 35 2.98 2.68 3.20
CA ARG A 35 1.73 1.97 2.96
C ARG A 35 1.44 0.96 4.08
N ASN A 36 0.17 0.82 4.44
CA ASN A 36 -0.30 -0.10 5.47
C ASN A 36 -1.07 -1.30 4.90
N ASP A 37 -1.22 -2.35 5.71
CA ASP A 37 -1.87 -3.61 5.32
C ASP A 37 -3.39 -3.48 5.16
N ASN A 38 -4.01 -2.49 5.79
CA ASN A 38 -5.44 -2.23 5.71
C ASN A 38 -5.77 -1.07 4.76
N GLU A 39 -4.84 -0.69 3.88
CA GLU A 39 -5.04 0.41 2.93
C GLU A 39 -5.49 -0.05 1.54
N VAL A 40 -6.59 0.55 1.10
CA VAL A 40 -7.07 0.53 -0.29
C VAL A 40 -6.82 1.90 -0.90
N VAL A 41 -6.02 1.93 -1.95
CA VAL A 41 -5.75 3.15 -2.72
C VAL A 41 -6.58 3.10 -3.99
N ILE A 42 -7.44 4.09 -4.19
CA ILE A 42 -8.30 4.21 -5.36
C ILE A 42 -7.73 5.32 -6.24
N TYR A 43 -7.19 4.94 -7.41
CA TYR A 43 -6.71 5.89 -8.41
C TYR A 43 -7.82 6.31 -9.37
N SER A 44 -8.78 5.42 -9.62
CA SER A 44 -9.99 5.70 -10.40
C SER A 44 -11.05 4.64 -10.14
N ASN A 45 -12.24 4.79 -10.75
CA ASN A 45 -13.28 3.77 -10.71
C ASN A 45 -12.82 2.39 -11.20
N ASN A 46 -11.76 2.34 -12.02
CA ASN A 46 -11.30 1.10 -12.67
C ASN A 46 -9.89 0.68 -12.27
N LEU A 47 -9.22 1.42 -11.38
CA LEU A 47 -7.83 1.16 -10.99
C LEU A 47 -7.62 1.37 -9.50
N VAL A 48 -7.17 0.32 -8.84
CA VAL A 48 -6.96 0.29 -7.39
C VAL A 48 -5.66 -0.38 -7.03
N ASP A 49 -5.05 0.04 -5.93
CA ASP A 49 -3.89 -0.60 -5.32
C ASP A 49 -4.27 -1.07 -3.91
N ILE A 50 -4.14 -2.38 -3.68
CA ILE A 50 -4.42 -3.01 -2.39
C ILE A 50 -3.21 -3.76 -1.84
N SER A 51 -3.18 -3.91 -0.52
CA SER A 51 -2.19 -4.72 0.17
C SER A 51 -2.35 -6.21 -0.14
N GLU A 52 -1.29 -7.00 0.13
CA GLU A 52 -1.35 -8.46 0.00
C GLU A 52 -2.45 -9.13 0.85
N PRO A 53 -2.68 -8.75 2.13
CA PRO A 53 -3.79 -9.30 2.90
C PRO A 53 -5.15 -9.08 2.25
N ILE A 54 -5.44 -7.86 1.78
CA ILE A 54 -6.72 -7.55 1.11
C ILE A 54 -6.84 -8.33 -0.19
N TYR A 55 -5.75 -8.43 -0.97
CA TYR A 55 -5.74 -9.22 -2.19
C TYR A 55 -6.06 -10.69 -1.92
N LYS A 56 -5.48 -11.29 -0.87
CA LYS A 56 -5.76 -12.69 -0.51
C LYS A 56 -7.24 -12.92 -0.17
N LEU A 57 -7.91 -11.96 0.47
CA LEU A 57 -9.34 -12.03 0.76
C LEU A 57 -10.18 -11.96 -0.52
N LEU A 58 -9.79 -11.12 -1.48
CA LEU A 58 -10.58 -10.83 -2.67
C LEU A 58 -10.18 -11.65 -3.91
N ARG A 59 -9.11 -12.44 -3.82
CA ARG A 59 -8.50 -13.18 -4.94
C ARG A 59 -9.50 -13.99 -5.76
N THR A 60 -10.49 -14.59 -5.10
CA THR A 60 -11.50 -15.43 -5.74
C THR A 60 -12.41 -14.59 -6.63
N ASN A 61 -12.88 -13.45 -6.14
CA ASN A 61 -13.72 -12.52 -6.91
C ASN A 61 -12.92 -11.91 -8.07
N ILE A 62 -11.70 -11.45 -7.81
CA ILE A 62 -10.79 -10.89 -8.82
C ILE A 62 -10.57 -11.90 -9.96
N ARG A 63 -10.30 -13.17 -9.62
CA ARG A 63 -10.10 -14.25 -10.60
C ARG A 63 -11.38 -14.56 -11.37
N TYR A 64 -12.52 -14.66 -10.69
CA TYR A 64 -13.82 -14.92 -11.32
C TYR A 64 -14.15 -13.86 -12.37
N ARG A 65 -13.91 -12.59 -12.04
CA ARG A 65 -14.12 -11.45 -12.94
C ARG A 65 -13.03 -11.26 -13.99
N LYS A 66 -11.98 -12.09 -13.98
CA LYS A 66 -10.83 -12.01 -14.89
C LYS A 66 -10.18 -10.61 -14.90
N LEU A 67 -10.12 -9.95 -13.74
CA LEU A 67 -9.50 -8.63 -13.64
C LEU A 67 -7.99 -8.73 -13.88
N LYS A 68 -7.41 -7.67 -14.43
CA LYS A 68 -5.97 -7.59 -14.63
C LYS A 68 -5.32 -7.25 -13.30
N VAL A 69 -4.27 -8.00 -12.94
CA VAL A 69 -3.56 -7.87 -11.66
C VAL A 69 -2.07 -7.73 -11.93
N ILE A 70 -1.46 -6.70 -11.35
CA ILE A 70 -0.02 -6.48 -11.38
C ILE A 70 0.48 -6.48 -9.94
N LYS A 71 1.44 -7.36 -9.65
CA LYS A 71 2.12 -7.40 -8.36
C LYS A 71 3.23 -6.35 -8.34
N ILE A 72 3.23 -5.49 -7.33
CA ILE A 72 4.24 -4.45 -7.11
C ILE A 72 4.89 -4.62 -5.74
N LYS A 73 6.12 -4.12 -5.59
CA LYS A 73 6.81 -4.01 -4.30
C LYS A 73 6.59 -2.60 -3.74
N ALA A 74 6.31 -2.51 -2.45
CA ALA A 74 6.14 -1.25 -1.73
C ALA A 74 6.81 -1.31 -0.37
N MET A 75 6.95 -0.16 0.27
CA MET A 75 7.50 -0.03 1.62
C MET A 75 6.38 0.12 2.65
N LYS A 76 6.47 -0.65 3.73
CA LYS A 76 5.61 -0.58 4.91
C LYS A 76 6.45 -0.25 6.14
N LEU A 77 5.88 0.53 7.06
CA LEU A 77 6.47 0.77 8.36
C LEU A 77 5.78 -0.12 9.43
N GLU A 78 6.52 -1.07 9.99
CA GLU A 78 6.10 -1.93 11.10
C GLU A 78 6.86 -1.56 12.37
N GLY A 79 6.23 -0.80 13.27
CA GLY A 79 6.91 -0.29 14.44
C GLY A 79 8.05 0.65 14.02
N SER A 80 9.30 0.28 14.30
CA SER A 80 10.49 1.03 13.87
C SER A 80 11.23 0.33 12.72
N ILE A 81 10.57 -0.58 12.00
CA ILE A 81 11.18 -1.36 10.93
C ILE A 81 10.49 -1.04 9.61
N LEU A 82 11.27 -0.65 8.61
CA LEU A 82 10.82 -0.52 7.24
C LEU A 82 10.95 -1.87 6.52
N LYS A 83 9.85 -2.37 5.98
CA LYS A 83 9.79 -3.66 5.28
C LYS A 83 9.32 -3.53 3.85
N ILE A 84 9.90 -4.35 2.97
CA ILE A 84 9.39 -4.53 1.61
C ILE A 84 8.18 -5.46 1.66
N VAL A 85 7.02 -4.93 1.25
CA VAL A 85 5.77 -5.68 1.16
C VAL A 85 5.29 -5.80 -0.28
N ASN A 86 4.46 -6.81 -0.55
CA ASN A 86 3.78 -6.90 -1.83
C ASN A 86 2.49 -6.08 -1.78
N ARG A 87 2.21 -5.38 -2.86
CA ARG A 87 0.90 -4.78 -3.15
C ARG A 87 0.44 -5.22 -4.53
N PHE A 88 -0.83 -5.05 -4.80
CA PHE A 88 -1.48 -5.52 -6.02
C PHE A 88 -2.25 -4.37 -6.64
N LEU A 89 -1.82 -3.97 -7.82
CA LEU A 89 -2.55 -3.04 -8.68
C LEU A 89 -3.57 -3.85 -9.48
N ILE A 90 -4.85 -3.53 -9.34
CA ILE A 90 -5.95 -4.25 -9.97
C ILE A 90 -6.66 -3.27 -10.90
N GLU A 91 -6.80 -3.70 -12.15
CA GLU A 91 -7.47 -2.94 -13.20
C GLU A 91 -8.71 -3.72 -13.65
N GLY A 92 -9.87 -3.06 -13.61
CA GLY A 92 -11.15 -3.71 -13.83
C GLY A 92 -12.35 -2.76 -13.73
N PRO A 93 -13.41 -2.93 -14.55
CA PRO A 93 -14.59 -2.06 -14.49
C PRO A 93 -15.23 -2.03 -13.08
N GLY A 94 -15.40 -0.84 -12.52
CA GLY A 94 -16.13 -0.63 -11.26
C GLY A 94 -15.43 -1.11 -9.98
N ILE A 95 -14.20 -1.65 -10.08
CA ILE A 95 -13.48 -2.21 -8.92
C ILE A 95 -13.19 -1.16 -7.84
N GLY A 96 -13.02 0.11 -8.23
CA GLY A 96 -12.83 1.23 -7.31
C GLY A 96 -14.01 1.43 -6.37
N GLN A 97 -15.22 1.52 -6.92
CA GLN A 97 -16.45 1.70 -6.14
C GLN A 97 -16.74 0.48 -5.27
N GLU A 98 -16.56 -0.74 -5.80
CA GLU A 98 -16.76 -1.97 -5.04
C GLU A 98 -15.82 -2.06 -3.83
N LEU A 99 -14.53 -1.77 -4.03
CA LEU A 99 -13.55 -1.80 -2.94
C LEU A 99 -13.76 -0.68 -1.94
N GLU A 100 -14.28 0.46 -2.37
CA GLU A 100 -14.65 1.52 -1.45
C GLU A 100 -15.78 1.09 -0.51
N ILE A 101 -16.84 0.50 -1.06
CA ILE A 101 -17.97 -0.03 -0.27
C ILE A 101 -17.46 -1.12 0.66
N TYR A 102 -16.70 -2.09 0.12
CA TYR A 102 -16.11 -3.17 0.90
C TYR A 102 -15.24 -2.62 2.05
N GLY A 103 -14.39 -1.63 1.77
CA GLY A 103 -13.52 -1.04 2.77
C GLY A 103 -14.28 -0.27 3.85
N LYS A 104 -15.35 0.46 3.50
CA LYS A 104 -16.22 1.12 4.49
C LYS A 104 -16.88 0.10 5.43
N ILE A 105 -17.35 -1.04 4.91
CA ILE A 105 -17.97 -2.11 5.71
C ILE A 105 -16.94 -2.78 6.65
N ASN A 106 -15.70 -2.96 6.19
CA ASN A 106 -14.67 -3.72 6.91
C ASN A 106 -13.66 -2.84 7.67
N GLY A 107 -13.90 -1.53 7.78
CA GLY A 107 -13.00 -0.61 8.48
C GLY A 107 -11.62 -0.47 7.84
N LEU A 108 -11.52 -0.63 6.51
CA LEU A 108 -10.27 -0.40 5.77
C LEU A 108 -10.03 1.10 5.59
N LYS A 109 -8.76 1.50 5.55
CA LYS A 109 -8.35 2.87 5.25
C LYS A 109 -8.45 3.09 3.74
N ILE A 110 -9.41 3.91 3.31
CA ILE A 110 -9.57 4.32 1.92
C ILE A 110 -8.75 5.58 1.65
N ILE A 111 -7.91 5.55 0.61
CA ILE A 111 -7.15 6.70 0.13
C ILE A 111 -7.54 6.94 -1.32
N ARG A 112 -8.07 8.12 -1.64
CA ARG A 112 -8.41 8.53 -3.01
C ARG A 112 -7.34 9.47 -3.55
N PHE A 113 -6.95 9.27 -4.81
CA PHE A 113 -6.12 10.20 -5.56
C PHE A 113 -6.91 10.71 -6.77
N GLY A 114 -6.91 12.02 -6.98
CA GLY A 114 -7.46 12.63 -8.20
C GLY A 114 -8.94 13.04 -8.16
N GLU A 115 -9.56 13.15 -6.98
CA GLU A 115 -10.71 14.03 -6.84
C GLU A 115 -10.15 15.44 -6.62
N GLU A 116 -10.09 16.24 -7.69
CA GLU A 116 -10.08 17.70 -7.54
C GLU A 116 -11.30 18.07 -6.67
N LEU A 117 -11.04 18.79 -5.58
CA LEU A 117 -12.07 19.41 -4.74
C LEU A 117 -12.87 20.44 -5.54
#